data_AF-A0A2P4XQC7-F1
#
_entry.id   AF-A0A2P4XQC7-F1
#
_cell.length_a   1.000
_cell.length_b   1.000
_cell.length_c   1.000
_cell.angle_alpha   90.00
_cell.angle_beta   90.00
_cell.angle_gamma   90.00
#
_symmetry.space_group_name_H-M   'P 1'
#
loop_
_entity.id
_entity.type
_entity.pdbx_description
1 polymer ?
#
loop_
_entity_poly.entity_id
_entity_poly.type
_entity_poly.pdbx_seq_one_letter_code
_entity_poly.pdbx_strand_id
1 'polypeptide(L)'
;MWSVGTTLFALVTLVGFLSVCIATLVTLFGPGIDRQNTRRGAPHAASHQKFLLAHVRAGNEESGLIERPRPNGQRVRLFYRFWLPRHLDSAEDAKAVVVVLHGVNSHSARNNTFMVEVLQHGFLVAGMEYCLVWVNRCQGPPDTRSLGPPDA
;
A
#
# COMPACT_ATOMS: atom_id res chain seq x y z
N MET A 1 -14.81 23.50 -48.38
CA MET A 1 -15.36 22.16 -48.06
C MET A 1 -14.25 21.15 -48.25
N TRP A 2 -13.96 20.31 -47.26
CA TRP A 2 -12.92 19.28 -47.39
C TRP A 2 -13.46 18.18 -48.29
N SER A 3 -12.63 17.66 -49.21
CA SER A 3 -13.03 16.53 -50.03
C SER A 3 -13.04 15.26 -49.17
N VAL A 4 -13.91 14.30 -49.52
CA VAL A 4 -13.99 13.00 -48.84
C VAL A 4 -12.61 12.33 -48.79
N GLY A 5 -11.81 12.46 -49.86
CA GLY A 5 -10.44 11.95 -49.92
C GLY A 5 -9.49 12.61 -48.90
N THR A 6 -9.55 13.94 -48.76
CA THR A 6 -8.73 14.64 -47.74
C THR A 6 -9.11 14.27 -46.31
N THR A 7 -10.40 14.07 -46.04
CA THR A 7 -10.88 13.66 -44.71
C THR A 7 -10.44 12.23 -44.38
N LEU A 8 -10.54 11.31 -45.35
CA LEU A 8 -10.12 9.92 -45.18
C LEU A 8 -8.61 9.83 -44.93
N PHE A 9 -7.82 10.58 -45.70
CA PHE A 9 -6.36 10.62 -45.53
C PHE A 9 -5.94 11.18 -44.16
N ALA A 10 -6.58 12.25 -43.70
CA ALA A 10 -6.33 12.82 -42.39
C ALA A 10 -6.65 11.82 -41.26
N LEU A 11 -7.77 11.09 -41.38
CA LEU A 11 -8.16 10.07 -40.42
C LEU A 11 -7.13 8.94 -40.34
N VAL A 12 -6.70 8.41 -41.49
CA VAL A 12 -5.69 7.34 -41.55
C VAL A 12 -4.37 7.80 -40.94
N THR A 13 -3.95 9.02 -41.24
CA THR A 13 -2.71 9.59 -40.70
C THR A 13 -2.80 9.77 -39.17
N LEU A 14 -3.94 10.24 -38.67
CA LEU A 14 -4.17 10.42 -37.23
C LEU A 14 -4.16 9.08 -36.49
N VAL A 15 -4.87 8.07 -37.02
CA VAL A 15 -4.90 6.73 -36.44
C VAL A 15 -3.50 6.12 -36.44
N GLY A 16 -2.77 6.20 -37.56
CA GLY A 16 -1.40 5.71 -37.65
C GLY A 16 -0.47 6.39 -36.64
N PHE A 17 -0.54 7.72 -36.52
CA PHE A 17 0.23 8.47 -35.54
C PHE A 17 -0.08 8.05 -34.10
N LEU A 18 -1.37 7.95 -33.74
CA LEU A 18 -1.80 7.50 -32.41
C LEU A 18 -1.34 6.07 -32.10
N SER A 19 -1.44 5.16 -33.06
CA SER A 19 -0.98 3.78 -32.89
C SER A 19 0.52 3.72 -32.62
N VAL A 20 1.33 4.51 -33.35
CA VAL A 20 2.78 4.59 -33.12
C VAL A 20 3.06 5.17 -31.73
N CYS A 21 2.42 6.28 -31.34
CA CYS A 21 2.58 6.84 -30.00
C CYS A 21 2.24 5.83 -28.89
N ILE A 22 1.12 5.12 -29.01
CA ILE A 22 0.71 4.10 -28.04
C ILE A 22 1.73 2.95 -27.99
N ALA A 23 2.19 2.46 -29.15
CA ALA A 23 3.20 1.40 -29.20
C ALA A 23 4.53 1.84 -28.57
N THR A 24 4.98 3.07 -28.84
CA THR A 24 6.17 3.65 -28.22
C THR A 24 6.00 3.81 -26.71
N LEU A 25 4.84 4.24 -26.24
CA LEU A 25 4.56 4.33 -24.80
C LEU A 25 4.56 2.93 -24.14
N VAL A 26 3.95 1.93 -24.76
CA VAL A 26 3.93 0.55 -24.25
C VAL A 26 5.31 -0.10 -24.26
N THR A 27 6.15 0.21 -25.24
CA THR A 27 7.52 -0.33 -25.32
C THR A 27 8.45 0.34 -24.31
N LEU A 28 8.38 1.67 -24.16
CA LEU A 28 9.22 2.41 -23.22
C LEU A 28 8.80 2.23 -21.76
N PHE A 29 7.50 2.14 -21.48
CA PHE A 29 6.96 2.10 -20.11
C PHE A 29 6.36 0.73 -19.74
N GLY A 30 6.42 -0.25 -20.63
CA GLY A 30 5.79 -1.56 -20.45
C GLY A 30 4.27 -1.52 -20.60
N PRO A 31 3.57 -2.67 -20.48
CA PRO A 31 2.12 -2.79 -20.69
C PRO A 31 1.24 -2.02 -19.70
N GLY A 32 1.83 -1.28 -18.75
CA GLY A 32 1.09 -0.61 -17.68
C GLY A 32 0.43 -1.63 -16.74
N ILE A 33 0.79 -1.56 -15.46
CA ILE A 33 0.34 -2.50 -14.42
C ILE A 33 0.91 -3.90 -14.64
N ASP A 34 1.95 -4.17 -13.88
CA ASP A 34 2.59 -5.46 -13.72
C ASP A 34 1.53 -6.54 -13.39
N ARG A 35 1.25 -7.42 -14.37
CA ARG A 35 0.33 -8.57 -14.22
C ARG A 35 0.87 -9.60 -13.22
N GLN A 36 2.14 -9.51 -12.83
CA GLN A 36 2.82 -10.41 -11.91
C GLN A 36 3.36 -9.67 -10.69
N ASN A 37 2.69 -8.60 -10.24
CA ASN A 37 2.98 -8.01 -8.92
C ASN A 37 2.46 -8.92 -7.80
N THR A 38 3.05 -10.12 -7.72
CA THR A 38 3.20 -10.81 -6.45
C THR A 38 4.04 -9.88 -5.60
N ARG A 39 3.40 -9.09 -4.73
CA ARG A 39 4.09 -8.57 -3.55
C ARG A 39 4.61 -9.81 -2.80
N ARG A 40 5.80 -10.25 -3.15
CA ARG A 40 6.64 -11.03 -2.24
C ARG A 40 6.79 -10.11 -1.04
N GLY A 41 6.38 -10.56 0.14
CA GLY A 41 6.74 -9.88 1.38
C GLY A 41 8.23 -9.65 1.35
N ALA A 42 8.65 -8.43 0.99
CA ALA A 42 10.05 -8.09 1.02
C ALA A 42 10.42 -8.22 2.50
N PRO A 43 11.46 -9.00 2.84
CA PRO A 43 11.90 -9.09 4.22
C PRO A 43 12.07 -7.66 4.75
N HIS A 44 11.61 -7.42 5.98
CA HIS A 44 11.69 -6.11 6.60
C HIS A 44 13.11 -5.57 6.40
N ALA A 45 13.22 -4.35 5.86
CA ALA A 45 14.51 -3.67 5.81
C ALA A 45 15.10 -3.61 7.24
N ALA A 46 16.42 -3.61 7.37
CA ALA A 46 17.08 -3.60 8.68
C ALA A 46 16.60 -2.46 9.60
N SER A 47 16.29 -1.30 9.02
CA SER A 47 15.70 -0.16 9.74
C SER A 47 14.32 -0.45 10.33
N HIS A 48 13.53 -1.29 9.66
CA HIS A 48 12.22 -1.70 10.09
C HIS A 48 12.26 -2.77 11.16
N GLN A 49 13.15 -3.76 11.02
CA GLN A 49 13.41 -4.71 12.09
C GLN A 49 13.89 -4.01 13.36
N LYS A 50 14.81 -3.04 13.23
CA LYS A 50 15.30 -2.25 14.37
C LYS A 50 14.18 -1.47 15.06
N PHE A 51 13.25 -0.88 14.29
CA PHE A 51 12.10 -0.18 14.87
C PHE A 51 11.19 -1.13 15.65
N LEU A 52 10.80 -2.26 15.05
CA LEU A 52 9.92 -3.25 15.66
C LEU A 52 10.53 -3.80 16.95
N LEU A 53 11.79 -4.23 16.91
CA LEU A 53 12.51 -4.74 18.08
C LEU A 53 12.65 -3.69 19.20
N ALA A 54 12.77 -2.41 18.84
CA ALA A 54 12.96 -1.35 19.82
C ALA A 54 11.64 -0.86 20.45
N HIS A 55 10.55 -0.78 19.69
CA HIS A 55 9.34 -0.05 20.10
C HIS A 55 8.06 -0.89 20.12
N VAL A 56 8.02 -2.02 19.42
CA VAL A 56 6.83 -2.86 19.31
C VAL A 56 7.02 -4.11 20.15
N ARG A 57 5.95 -4.54 20.83
CA ARG A 57 5.96 -5.77 21.61
C ARG A 57 6.09 -6.96 20.68
N ALA A 58 6.95 -7.91 21.05
CA ALA A 58 7.12 -9.15 20.30
C ALA A 58 5.76 -9.82 20.06
N GLY A 59 5.52 -10.26 18.82
CA GLY A 59 4.29 -10.93 18.42
C GLY A 59 3.07 -10.02 18.23
N ASN A 60 3.17 -8.72 18.47
CA ASN A 60 2.03 -7.79 18.45
C ASN A 60 2.16 -6.70 17.37
N GLU A 61 2.74 -7.08 16.23
CA GLU A 61 2.45 -6.45 14.96
C GLU A 61 1.33 -7.25 14.28
N GLU A 62 0.17 -6.64 14.09
CA GLU A 62 -0.89 -7.22 13.28
C GLU A 62 -0.98 -6.43 11.98
N SER A 63 -1.03 -7.12 10.83
CA SER A 63 -1.30 -6.47 9.55
C SER A 63 -2.35 -7.24 8.78
N GLY A 64 -3.22 -6.52 8.07
CA GLY A 64 -4.35 -7.14 7.42
C GLY A 64 -5.02 -6.26 6.37
N LEU A 65 -6.15 -6.76 5.86
CA LEU A 65 -6.95 -6.11 4.86
C LEU A 65 -8.42 -6.08 5.31
N ILE A 66 -9.00 -4.88 5.35
CA ILE A 66 -10.43 -4.68 5.57
C ILE A 66 -11.08 -4.47 4.20
N GLU A 67 -12.09 -5.30 3.89
CA GLU A 67 -12.91 -5.15 2.69
C GLU A 67 -14.31 -4.65 3.05
N ARG A 68 -14.80 -3.62 2.35
CA ARG A 68 -16.17 -3.11 2.51
C ARG A 68 -16.85 -2.91 1.14
N PRO A 69 -18.06 -3.45 0.92
CA PRO A 69 -18.82 -3.15 -0.29
C PRO A 69 -19.30 -1.69 -0.29
N ARG A 70 -19.27 -1.05 -1.46
CA ARG A 70 -19.85 0.27 -1.71
C ARG A 70 -21.26 0.13 -2.31
N PRO A 71 -22.12 1.15 -2.13
CA PRO A 71 -23.46 1.18 -2.74
C PRO A 71 -23.45 1.07 -4.28
N ASN A 72 -22.36 1.44 -4.94
CA ASN A 72 -22.19 1.34 -6.40
C ASN A 72 -21.69 -0.03 -6.88
N GLY A 73 -21.69 -1.05 -6.02
CA GLY A 73 -21.22 -2.40 -6.34
C GLY A 73 -19.69 -2.58 -6.33
N GLN A 74 -18.91 -1.53 -6.08
CA GLN A 74 -17.45 -1.62 -5.94
C GLN A 74 -17.06 -2.12 -4.53
N ARG A 75 -15.87 -2.69 -4.38
CA ARG A 75 -15.30 -3.03 -3.06
C ARG A 75 -14.19 -2.05 -2.70
N VAL A 76 -14.25 -1.49 -1.49
CA VAL A 76 -13.10 -0.80 -0.88
C VAL A 76 -12.24 -1.82 -0.17
N ARG A 77 -10.93 -1.73 -0.39
CA ARG A 77 -9.91 -2.47 0.33
C ARG A 77 -9.04 -1.47 1.08
N LEU A 78 -8.90 -1.66 2.39
CA LEU A 78 -8.02 -0.86 3.25
C LEU A 78 -7.00 -1.80 3.87
N PHE A 79 -5.71 -1.53 3.70
CA PHE A 79 -4.71 -2.24 4.48
C PHE A 79 -4.58 -1.59 5.85
N TYR A 80 -4.35 -2.40 6.87
CA TYR A 80 -4.09 -1.89 8.21
C TYR A 80 -2.84 -2.50 8.80
N ARG A 81 -2.26 -1.78 9.76
CA ARG A 81 -1.19 -2.24 10.66
C ARG A 81 -1.47 -1.77 12.08
N PHE A 82 -1.41 -2.68 13.03
CA PHE A 82 -1.50 -2.39 14.46
C PHE A 82 -0.18 -2.68 15.15
N TRP A 83 0.21 -1.79 16.05
CA TRP A 83 1.39 -1.96 16.89
C TRP A 83 1.07 -1.72 18.35
N LEU A 84 1.39 -2.71 19.18
CA LEU A 84 1.40 -2.59 20.63
C LEU A 84 2.77 -2.11 21.10
N PRO A 85 2.85 -1.05 21.93
CA PRO A 85 4.10 -0.63 22.56
C PRO A 85 4.82 -1.76 23.30
N ARG A 86 6.15 -1.82 23.16
CA ARG A 86 6.99 -2.86 23.76
C ARG A 86 6.84 -3.00 25.27
N HIS A 87 6.59 -1.89 25.96
CA HIS A 87 6.53 -1.82 27.42
C HIS A 87 5.13 -2.07 28.01
N LEU A 88 4.12 -2.35 27.17
CA LEU A 88 2.77 -2.68 27.62
C LEU A 88 2.52 -4.19 27.57
N ASP A 89 1.85 -4.70 28.60
CA ASP A 89 1.56 -6.12 28.75
C ASP A 89 0.26 -6.57 28.08
N SER A 90 -0.59 -5.62 27.66
CA SER A 90 -1.78 -5.88 26.87
C SER A 90 -2.22 -4.62 26.13
N ALA A 91 -3.13 -4.79 25.16
CA ALA A 91 -3.79 -3.66 24.51
C ALA A 91 -4.72 -2.88 25.47
N GLU A 92 -5.17 -3.51 26.56
CA GLU A 92 -6.03 -2.89 27.58
C GLU A 92 -5.28 -1.85 28.41
N ASP A 93 -3.95 -2.01 28.53
CA ASP A 93 -3.08 -1.07 29.25
C ASP A 93 -2.75 0.20 28.45
N ALA A 94 -3.20 0.28 27.20
CA ALA A 94 -2.92 1.41 26.33
C ALA A 94 -3.75 2.63 26.72
N LYS A 95 -3.13 3.82 26.69
CA LYS A 95 -3.80 5.08 27.03
C LYS A 95 -4.92 5.43 26.05
N ALA A 96 -4.68 5.19 24.76
CA ALA A 96 -5.65 5.34 23.68
C ALA A 96 -5.14 4.64 22.41
N VAL A 97 -5.99 4.60 21.39
CA VAL A 97 -5.64 4.19 20.02
C VAL A 97 -5.46 5.42 19.15
N VAL A 98 -4.28 5.55 18.54
CA VAL A 98 -3.95 6.59 17.56
C VAL A 98 -4.08 6.00 16.16
N VAL A 99 -5.09 6.48 15.42
CA VAL A 99 -5.33 6.10 14.03
C VAL A 99 -4.53 7.02 13.12
N VAL A 100 -3.62 6.44 12.33
CA VAL A 100 -2.72 7.17 11.45
C VAL A 100 -3.09 6.93 9.99
N LEU A 101 -3.57 7.98 9.34
CA LEU A 101 -3.87 8.00 7.92
C LEU A 101 -2.69 8.62 7.16
N HIS A 102 -2.31 8.03 6.03
CA HIS A 102 -1.27 8.63 5.19
C HIS A 102 -1.79 9.79 4.34
N GLY A 103 -0.88 10.66 3.92
CA GLY A 103 -1.15 11.64 2.86
C GLY A 103 -1.29 11.00 1.48
N VAL A 104 -1.71 11.78 0.49
CA VAL A 104 -1.80 11.35 -0.92
C VAL A 104 -0.43 10.86 -1.39
N ASN A 105 -0.37 9.66 -2.00
CA ASN A 105 0.86 8.98 -2.45
C ASN A 105 1.88 8.59 -1.36
N SER A 106 1.47 8.52 -0.09
CA SER A 106 2.28 8.00 1.00
C SER A 106 1.76 6.65 1.50
N HIS A 107 2.59 5.92 2.24
CA HIS A 107 2.24 4.69 2.93
C HIS A 107 2.12 5.00 4.43
N SER A 108 1.01 4.63 5.06
CA SER A 108 0.80 4.92 6.48
C SER A 108 1.68 4.01 7.32
N ALA A 109 2.09 4.47 8.49
CA ALA A 109 2.88 3.65 9.40
C ALA A 109 4.24 3.21 8.85
N ARG A 110 4.97 4.17 8.25
CA ARG A 110 6.44 4.08 8.20
C ARG A 110 7.02 4.37 9.58
N ASN A 111 8.17 3.77 9.86
CA ASN A 111 8.96 3.95 11.09
C ASN A 111 9.53 5.37 11.13
N ASN A 112 8.70 6.34 11.53
CA ASN A 112 9.08 7.73 11.66
C ASN A 112 9.10 8.15 13.14
N THR A 113 9.66 9.31 13.42
CA THR A 113 9.77 9.85 14.79
C THR A 113 8.41 9.98 15.48
N PHE A 114 7.36 10.34 14.72
CA PHE A 114 6.01 10.41 15.27
C PHE A 114 5.53 9.07 15.85
N MET A 115 5.72 7.97 15.12
CA MET A 115 5.33 6.64 15.59
C MET A 115 6.15 6.19 16.81
N VAL A 116 7.43 6.57 16.86
CA VAL A 116 8.29 6.32 18.03
C VAL A 116 7.72 7.02 19.26
N GLU A 117 7.42 8.31 19.16
CA GLU A 117 6.88 9.09 20.28
C GLU A 117 5.54 8.54 20.77
N VAL A 118 4.62 8.22 19.87
CA VAL A 118 3.31 7.66 20.21
C VAL A 118 3.47 6.31 20.94
N LEU A 119 4.31 5.42 20.43
CA LEU A 119 4.55 4.12 21.08
C LEU A 119 5.26 4.29 22.43
N GLN A 120 6.25 5.18 22.55
CA GLN A 120 6.96 5.42 23.81
C GLN A 120 6.06 5.98 24.91
N HIS A 121 5.02 6.72 24.55
CA HIS A 121 4.07 7.28 25.52
C HIS A 121 2.92 6.33 25.88
N GLY A 122 2.93 5.08 25.40
CA GLY A 122 1.95 4.04 25.77
C GLY A 122 0.64 4.10 24.99
N PHE A 123 0.68 4.63 23.76
CA PHE A 123 -0.46 4.62 22.85
C PHE A 123 -0.37 3.46 21.87
N LEU A 124 -1.51 2.85 21.57
CA LEU A 124 -1.66 1.91 20.47
C LEU A 124 -1.63 2.67 19.15
N VAL A 125 -0.96 2.11 18.14
CA VAL A 125 -0.93 2.70 16.80
C VAL A 125 -1.71 1.83 15.83
N ALA A 126 -2.64 2.44 15.10
CA ALA A 126 -3.40 1.84 14.02
C ALA A 126 -3.13 2.58 12.70
N GLY A 127 -2.16 2.11 11.92
CA GLY A 127 -1.87 2.62 10.58
C GLY A 127 -2.90 2.13 9.57
N MET A 128 -3.57 3.05 8.87
CA MET A 128 -4.55 2.71 7.83
C MET A 128 -4.11 3.24 6.46
N GLU A 129 -3.98 2.32 5.50
CA GLU A 129 -3.68 2.63 4.11
C GLU A 129 -4.92 2.59 3.23
N TYR A 130 -5.31 3.75 2.70
CA TYR A 130 -6.36 3.88 1.69
C TYR A 130 -5.73 3.86 0.30
N CYS A 131 -6.10 2.86 -0.50
CA CYS A 131 -5.65 2.75 -1.89
C CYS A 131 -6.44 3.70 -2.81
N LEU A 132 -6.15 5.01 -2.78
CA LEU A 132 -6.85 5.98 -3.65
C LEU A 132 -6.25 6.14 -5.06
N VAL A 133 -4.95 5.82 -5.26
CA VAL A 133 -4.26 6.10 -6.54
C VAL A 133 -3.79 4.84 -7.28
N TRP A 134 -3.82 3.67 -6.63
CA TRP A 134 -3.34 2.41 -7.22
C TRP A 134 -4.29 1.25 -6.92
N VAL A 135 -5.44 1.26 -7.58
CA VAL A 135 -6.50 0.22 -7.49
C VAL A 135 -5.96 -1.21 -7.68
N ASN A 136 -4.83 -1.39 -8.38
CA ASN A 136 -4.24 -2.70 -8.65
C ASN A 136 -2.99 -3.08 -7.81
N ARG A 137 -2.45 -2.21 -6.93
CA ARG A 137 -1.34 -2.60 -6.02
C ARG A 137 -1.82 -3.27 -4.72
N CYS A 138 -3.12 -3.40 -4.55
CA CYS A 138 -3.76 -3.79 -3.31
C CYS A 138 -4.36 -5.22 -3.36
N GLN A 139 -3.83 -6.07 -4.25
CA GLN A 139 -4.31 -7.45 -4.49
C GLN A 139 -3.42 -8.55 -3.89
N GLY A 140 -2.59 -8.24 -2.88
CA GLY A 140 -1.80 -9.26 -2.17
C GLY A 140 -2.47 -9.68 -0.86
N PRO A 141 -2.49 -10.98 -0.50
CA PRO A 141 -2.93 -11.41 0.82
C PRO A 141 -2.03 -10.85 1.91
N PRO A 142 -2.55 -10.60 3.13
CA PRO A 142 -1.70 -10.33 4.28
C PRO A 142 -0.90 -11.60 4.63
N ASP A 143 0.42 -11.49 4.64
CA ASP A 143 1.31 -12.55 5.13
C ASP A 143 1.10 -12.69 6.64
N THR A 144 0.45 -13.77 7.06
CA THR A 144 0.30 -14.20 8.46
C THR A 144 1.56 -14.89 8.98
N ARG A 145 2.74 -14.28 8.83
CA ARG A 145 3.92 -14.75 9.55
C ARG A 145 3.98 -14.08 10.92
N SER A 146 3.37 -14.77 11.88
CA SER A 146 3.78 -14.73 13.27
C SER A 146 5.31 -14.77 13.35
N LEU A 147 5.85 -13.94 14.24
CA LEU A 147 7.20 -14.08 14.74
C LEU A 147 7.34 -15.51 15.29
N GLY A 148 7.95 -16.40 14.50
CA GLY A 148 8.49 -17.65 15.02
C GLY A 148 9.54 -17.35 16.09
N PRO A 149 9.74 -18.25 17.06
CA PRO A 149 10.76 -18.04 18.09
C PRO A 149 12.13 -17.84 17.43
N PRO A 150 13.01 -17.02 18.03
CA PRO A 150 14.39 -16.95 17.57
C PRO A 150 15.00 -18.35 17.69
N ASP A 151 15.59 -18.84 16.60
CA ASP A 151 16.34 -20.08 16.60
C ASP A 151 17.37 -20.09 17.75
N ALA A 152 17.42 -21.23 18.44
CA ALA A 152 18.30 -21.53 19.57
C ALA A 152 19.78 -21.57 19.20
#